data_AF-A0A3D2G8I8-F1
#
_entry.id   AF-A0A3D2G8I8-F1
#
_cell.length_a   1.000
_cell.length_b   1.000
_cell.length_c   1.000
_cell.angle_alpha   90.00
_cell.angle_beta   90.00
_cell.angle_gamma   90.00
#
_symmetry.space_group_name_H-M   'P 1'
#
loop_
_entity.id
_entity.type
_entity.pdbx_description
1 polymer ?
#
loop_
_entity_poly.entity_id
_entity_poly.type
_entity_poly.pdbx_seq_one_letter_code
_entity_poly.pdbx_strand_id
1 'polypeptide(L)'
;MNDIGHSNELHCHAYQAMKSALEIRDANMYDDAICYFRNEINEYEKHCDKKILQEPIVYKKYDLGEAEEIAYRVWCLSHHLFLNLLNDLINIETAFAHDPLTITHYMVDKRKEMRDSTEPPKWFSMLNQLKEEYIYSLFDQIAFFINDFWKLGIKERYANAANVFSHDNYPKENVALQAIFWSYCELNERFGDAENPSEKKWKVLRNALEHKFAKFHEYSYKAPLKTAEDGFYHISEDDLKKGVIRLLELGREWLIYLVYAIEIEERKSTNSDNVFCLTIQDFGDEWKV
;
A
#
# COMPACT_ATOMS: atom_id res chain seq x y z
N MET A 1 5.79 3.62 -11.96
CA MET A 1 4.59 2.84 -11.59
C MET A 1 4.46 1.65 -12.52
N ASN A 2 3.95 0.55 -12.01
CA ASN A 2 3.76 -0.72 -12.74
C ASN A 2 2.57 -0.71 -13.71
N ASP A 3 1.89 0.43 -13.85
CA ASP A 3 0.87 0.70 -14.85
C ASP A 3 1.15 2.06 -15.51
N ILE A 4 1.56 2.02 -16.77
CA ILE A 4 1.90 3.22 -17.56
C ILE A 4 0.64 4.08 -17.79
N GLY A 5 -0.54 3.48 -17.91
CA GLY A 5 -1.81 4.17 -18.07
C GLY A 5 -2.16 5.00 -16.84
N HIS A 6 -2.24 4.35 -15.68
CA HIS A 6 -2.49 5.03 -14.41
C HIS A 6 -1.39 6.05 -14.06
N SER A 7 -0.13 5.78 -14.40
CA SER A 7 0.97 6.74 -14.21
C SER A 7 0.73 8.05 -14.96
N ASN A 8 0.31 7.97 -16.23
CA ASN A 8 0.03 9.16 -17.03
C ASN A 8 -1.17 9.93 -16.48
N GLU A 9 -2.23 9.22 -16.10
CA GLU A 9 -3.42 9.83 -15.51
C GLU A 9 -3.11 10.54 -14.19
N LEU A 10 -2.27 9.95 -13.33
CA LEU A 10 -1.80 10.59 -12.10
C LEU A 10 -0.97 11.84 -12.37
N HIS A 11 -0.11 11.83 -13.40
CA HIS A 11 0.63 13.04 -13.81
C HIS A 11 -0.30 14.14 -14.32
N CYS A 12 -1.34 13.80 -15.10
CA CYS A 12 -2.36 14.76 -15.53
C CYS A 12 -3.13 15.32 -14.32
N HIS A 13 -3.55 14.47 -13.38
CA HIS A 13 -4.22 14.91 -12.14
C HIS A 13 -3.34 15.83 -11.30
N ALA A 14 -2.08 15.46 -11.09
CA ALA A 14 -1.13 16.29 -10.34
C ALA A 14 -0.97 17.67 -10.98
N TYR A 15 -0.78 17.71 -12.30
CA TYR A 15 -0.67 18.97 -13.05
C TYR A 15 -1.93 19.83 -12.93
N GLN A 16 -3.12 19.25 -13.13
CA GLN A 16 -4.40 19.96 -13.05
C GLN A 16 -4.69 20.44 -11.63
N ALA A 17 -4.36 19.64 -10.61
CA ALA A 17 -4.50 19.99 -9.20
C ALA A 17 -3.57 21.14 -8.80
N MET A 18 -2.30 21.12 -9.22
CA MET A 18 -1.35 22.22 -8.98
C MET A 18 -1.82 23.53 -9.63
N LYS A 19 -2.33 23.47 -10.86
CA LYS A 19 -2.93 24.65 -11.52
C LYS A 19 -4.13 25.18 -10.76
N SER A 20 -5.06 24.30 -10.40
CA SER A 20 -6.25 24.68 -9.63
C SER A 20 -5.87 25.28 -8.28
N ALA A 21 -4.86 24.72 -7.61
CA ALA A 21 -4.35 25.24 -6.34
C ALA A 21 -3.80 26.68 -6.47
N LEU A 22 -3.12 27.00 -7.59
CA LEU A 22 -2.63 28.36 -7.87
C LEU A 22 -3.73 29.37 -8.20
N GLU A 23 -4.93 28.91 -8.56
CA GLU A 23 -6.10 29.77 -8.81
C GLU A 23 -6.85 30.13 -7.52
N ILE A 24 -6.73 29.29 -6.48
CA ILE A 24 -7.34 29.53 -5.18
C ILE A 24 -6.63 30.70 -4.50
N ARG A 25 -7.40 31.72 -4.10
CA ARG A 25 -6.90 32.85 -3.30
C ARG A 25 -7.22 32.61 -1.83
N ASP A 26 -6.39 31.80 -1.17
CA ASP A 26 -6.49 31.56 0.27
C ASP A 26 -5.53 32.49 1.06
N ALA A 27 -5.98 32.98 2.22
CA ALA A 27 -5.18 33.85 3.07
C ALA A 27 -3.97 33.15 3.73
N ASN A 28 -3.98 31.81 3.78
CA ASN A 28 -2.92 30.99 4.34
C ASN A 28 -1.98 30.41 3.26
N MET A 29 -2.07 30.91 2.03
CA MET A 29 -1.19 30.43 0.96
C MET A 29 0.21 31.03 1.13
N TYR A 30 1.20 30.15 1.32
CA TYR A 30 2.60 30.56 1.49
C TYR A 30 3.27 30.82 0.14
N ASP A 31 4.05 31.90 0.04
CA ASP A 31 4.78 32.27 -1.18
C ASP A 31 5.70 31.15 -1.68
N ASP A 32 6.35 30.42 -0.76
CA ASP A 32 7.22 29.30 -1.10
C ASP A 32 6.46 28.16 -1.81
N ALA A 33 5.23 27.86 -1.37
CA ALA A 33 4.39 26.84 -2.01
C ALA A 33 3.95 27.28 -3.41
N ILE A 34 3.63 28.57 -3.59
CA ILE A 34 3.30 29.15 -4.89
C ILE A 34 4.50 29.03 -5.85
N CYS A 35 5.69 29.41 -5.39
CA CYS A 35 6.92 29.28 -6.16
C CYS A 35 7.22 27.83 -6.53
N TYR A 36 7.06 26.90 -5.59
CA TYR A 36 7.25 25.48 -5.84
C TYR A 36 6.30 24.94 -6.91
N PHE A 37 4.98 25.15 -6.78
CA PHE A 37 4.01 24.68 -7.78
C PHE A 37 4.22 25.30 -9.15
N ARG A 38 4.60 26.58 -9.23
CA ARG A 38 4.97 27.20 -10.51
C ARG A 38 6.17 26.54 -11.16
N ASN A 39 7.19 26.20 -10.37
CA ASN A 39 8.37 25.50 -10.88
C ASN A 39 8.01 24.09 -11.35
N GLU A 40 7.24 23.33 -10.58
CA GLU A 40 6.79 21.98 -10.97
C GLU A 40 5.97 22.02 -12.26
N ILE A 41 4.99 22.94 -12.37
CA ILE A 41 4.21 23.14 -13.60
C ILE A 41 5.13 23.44 -14.79
N ASN A 42 6.12 24.31 -14.62
CA ASN A 42 7.07 24.62 -15.68
C ASN A 42 7.90 23.39 -16.10
N GLU A 43 8.27 22.52 -15.16
CA GLU A 43 8.97 21.26 -15.47
C GLU A 43 8.09 20.28 -16.24
N TYR A 44 6.81 20.13 -15.86
CA TYR A 44 5.84 19.35 -16.63
C TYR A 44 5.71 19.87 -18.07
N GLU A 45 5.58 21.19 -18.23
CA GLU A 45 5.40 21.84 -19.53
C GLU A 45 6.63 21.77 -20.45
N LYS A 46 7.82 21.47 -19.91
CA LYS A 46 9.04 21.22 -20.69
C LYS A 46 9.09 19.81 -21.27
N HIS A 47 8.57 18.82 -20.54
CA HIS A 47 8.76 17.41 -20.85
C HIS A 47 7.50 16.73 -21.41
N CYS A 48 6.34 17.34 -21.27
CA CYS A 48 5.05 16.77 -21.67
C CYS A 48 4.25 17.74 -22.55
N ASP A 49 3.42 17.20 -23.45
CA ASP A 49 2.51 18.02 -24.26
C ASP A 49 1.41 18.62 -23.37
N LYS A 50 1.32 19.95 -23.36
CA LYS A 50 0.32 20.71 -22.60
C LYS A 50 -1.11 20.29 -22.94
N LYS A 51 -1.38 19.88 -24.18
CA LYS A 51 -2.72 19.43 -24.58
C LYS A 51 -3.11 18.19 -23.81
N ILE A 52 -2.22 17.19 -23.77
CA ILE A 52 -2.44 15.93 -23.05
C ILE A 52 -2.63 16.18 -21.54
N LEU A 53 -1.80 17.04 -20.96
CA LEU A 53 -1.89 17.37 -19.52
C LEU A 53 -3.19 18.09 -19.12
N GLN A 54 -3.82 18.80 -20.06
CA GLN A 54 -5.05 19.58 -19.82
C GLN A 54 -6.31 18.86 -20.31
N GLU A 55 -6.17 17.74 -21.01
CA GLU A 55 -7.32 16.98 -21.48
C GLU A 55 -8.15 16.46 -20.29
N PRO A 56 -9.49 16.54 -20.36
CA PRO A 56 -10.36 15.92 -19.37
C PRO A 56 -10.08 14.41 -19.33
N ILE A 57 -9.75 13.90 -18.16
CA ILE A 57 -9.53 12.47 -17.97
C ILE A 57 -10.90 11.79 -17.95
N VAL A 58 -11.16 10.94 -18.94
CA VAL A 58 -12.43 10.23 -19.08
C VAL A 58 -12.21 8.77 -18.70
N TYR A 59 -12.80 8.38 -17.57
CA TYR A 59 -12.77 7.01 -17.11
C TYR A 59 -13.84 6.16 -17.80
N LYS A 60 -13.47 4.93 -18.16
CA LYS A 60 -14.43 3.94 -18.62
C LYS A 60 -15.35 3.60 -17.44
N LYS A 61 -16.66 3.60 -17.68
CA LYS A 61 -17.60 3.09 -16.68
C LYS A 61 -17.49 1.58 -16.65
N TYR A 62 -17.21 1.05 -15.46
CA TYR A 62 -17.24 -0.39 -15.21
C TYR A 62 -18.58 -0.79 -14.62
N ASP A 63 -19.09 -1.92 -15.09
CA ASP A 63 -20.21 -2.60 -14.47
C ASP A 63 -19.68 -3.32 -13.22
N LEU A 64 -20.18 -2.92 -12.06
CA LEU A 64 -19.78 -3.46 -10.77
C LEU A 64 -20.66 -4.65 -10.35
N GLY A 65 -21.58 -5.09 -11.22
CA GLY A 65 -22.42 -6.26 -10.98
C GLY A 65 -23.68 -5.94 -10.16
N GLU A 66 -24.01 -6.83 -9.24
CA GLU A 66 -25.25 -6.78 -8.47
C GLU A 66 -25.25 -5.66 -7.41
N ALA A 67 -26.44 -5.29 -6.93
CA ALA A 67 -26.61 -4.17 -6.00
C ALA A 67 -25.78 -4.29 -4.70
N GLU A 68 -25.63 -5.51 -4.17
CA GLU A 68 -24.81 -5.76 -2.98
C GLU A 68 -23.31 -5.57 -3.25
N GLU A 69 -22.82 -6.04 -4.40
CA GLU A 69 -21.43 -5.86 -4.84
C GLU A 69 -21.13 -4.39 -5.15
N ILE A 70 -22.06 -3.68 -5.80
CA ILE A 70 -21.97 -2.22 -5.99
C ILE A 70 -21.82 -1.52 -4.65
N ALA A 71 -22.66 -1.83 -3.66
CA ALA A 71 -22.60 -1.21 -2.35
C ALA A 71 -21.26 -1.48 -1.64
N TYR A 72 -20.76 -2.71 -1.72
CA TYR A 72 -19.45 -3.09 -1.18
C TYR A 72 -18.31 -2.32 -1.87
N ARG A 73 -18.27 -2.29 -3.21
CA ARG A 73 -17.21 -1.60 -3.95
C ARG A 73 -17.24 -0.08 -3.76
N VAL A 74 -18.43 0.52 -3.68
CA VAL A 74 -18.56 1.95 -3.34
C VAL A 74 -18.07 2.22 -1.92
N TRP A 75 -18.34 1.32 -0.97
CA TRP A 75 -17.78 1.41 0.38
C TRP A 75 -16.25 1.35 0.36
N CYS A 76 -15.66 0.37 -0.34
CA CYS A 76 -14.21 0.26 -0.51
C CYS A 76 -13.59 1.50 -1.16
N LEU A 77 -14.22 2.04 -2.21
CA LEU A 77 -13.80 3.27 -2.88
C LEU A 77 -13.78 4.45 -1.91
N SER A 78 -14.82 4.61 -1.10
CA SER A 78 -14.96 5.71 -0.13
C SER A 78 -13.96 5.65 1.02
N HIS A 79 -13.38 4.48 1.25
CA HIS A 79 -12.34 4.22 2.26
C HIS A 79 -10.95 4.02 1.64
N HIS A 80 -10.78 4.31 0.34
CA HIS A 80 -9.48 4.19 -0.36
C HIS A 80 -8.84 2.79 -0.25
N LEU A 81 -9.65 1.72 -0.34
CA LEU A 81 -9.20 0.35 -0.06
C LEU A 81 -8.68 -0.43 -1.28
N PHE A 82 -8.86 0.06 -2.51
CA PHE A 82 -8.34 -0.61 -3.71
C PHE A 82 -6.86 -0.30 -3.91
N LEU A 83 -6.05 -1.28 -4.28
CA LEU A 83 -4.64 -1.14 -4.67
C LEU A 83 -4.46 -0.33 -5.98
N ASN A 84 -5.55 0.11 -6.61
CA ASN A 84 -5.50 1.15 -7.64
C ASN A 84 -5.13 2.50 -7.01
N LEU A 85 -4.03 3.07 -7.48
CA LEU A 85 -3.51 4.38 -7.02
C LEU A 85 -4.46 5.53 -7.35
N LEU A 86 -5.31 5.39 -8.37
CA LEU A 86 -6.35 6.38 -8.65
C LEU A 86 -7.41 6.43 -7.56
N ASN A 87 -7.55 5.37 -6.75
CA ASN A 87 -8.44 5.43 -5.61
C ASN A 87 -7.97 6.47 -4.60
N ASP A 88 -6.70 6.91 -4.58
CA ASP A 88 -6.21 7.97 -3.68
C ASP A 88 -6.59 9.40 -4.14
N LEU A 89 -7.27 9.55 -5.29
CA LEU A 89 -7.75 10.83 -5.77
C LEU A 89 -8.96 11.33 -4.96
N ILE A 90 -9.21 12.63 -5.03
CA ILE A 90 -10.34 13.29 -4.35
C ILE A 90 -11.68 12.81 -4.94
N ASN A 91 -11.71 12.55 -6.24
CA ASN A 91 -12.91 12.06 -6.91
C ASN A 91 -12.97 10.54 -6.83
N ILE A 92 -14.18 10.00 -6.70
CA ILE A 92 -14.43 8.55 -6.71
C ILE A 92 -15.09 8.18 -8.03
N GLU A 93 -14.48 7.26 -8.76
CA GLU A 93 -14.98 6.73 -10.03
C GLU A 93 -15.03 5.20 -9.98
N THR A 94 -16.00 4.59 -10.66
CA THR A 94 -16.13 3.12 -10.65
C THR A 94 -14.95 2.43 -11.33
N ALA A 95 -14.22 3.14 -12.19
CA ALA A 95 -12.98 2.66 -12.78
C ALA A 95 -11.86 2.40 -11.77
N PHE A 96 -11.95 2.92 -10.55
CA PHE A 96 -10.89 2.72 -9.54
C PHE A 96 -11.12 1.44 -8.73
N ALA A 97 -12.26 0.77 -8.91
CA ALA A 97 -12.71 -0.34 -8.09
C ALA A 97 -12.13 -1.69 -8.52
N HIS A 98 -10.80 -1.77 -8.70
CA HIS A 98 -10.07 -3.01 -9.00
C HIS A 98 -8.61 -2.92 -8.54
N ASP A 99 -7.87 -4.03 -8.57
CA ASP A 99 -6.48 -4.09 -8.07
C ASP A 99 -5.46 -4.38 -9.19
N PRO A 100 -5.06 -3.34 -9.96
CA PRO A 100 -4.12 -3.49 -11.07
C PRO A 100 -2.67 -3.68 -10.60
N LEU A 101 -2.39 -3.45 -9.32
CA LEU A 101 -1.03 -3.50 -8.80
C LEU A 101 -0.50 -4.94 -8.80
N THR A 102 0.60 -5.16 -9.52
CA THR A 102 1.27 -6.46 -9.60
C THR A 102 2.80 -6.27 -9.72
N ILE A 103 3.56 -7.36 -9.53
CA ILE A 103 4.97 -7.43 -9.91
C ILE A 103 5.02 -7.64 -11.42
N THR A 104 5.49 -6.64 -12.16
CA THR A 104 5.53 -6.71 -13.63
C THR A 104 6.73 -7.48 -14.14
N HIS A 105 7.82 -7.41 -13.40
CA HIS A 105 9.03 -8.14 -13.70
C HIS A 105 9.82 -8.48 -12.44
N TYR A 106 10.55 -9.59 -12.52
CA TYR A 106 11.52 -9.97 -11.52
C TYR A 106 12.60 -10.87 -12.15
N MET A 107 13.77 -10.90 -11.54
CA MET A 107 14.96 -11.51 -12.10
C MET A 107 15.18 -12.91 -11.48
N VAL A 108 15.25 -13.95 -12.33
CA VAL A 108 15.40 -15.35 -11.88
C VAL A 108 16.70 -15.98 -12.36
N ASP A 109 17.36 -16.75 -11.49
CA ASP A 109 18.52 -17.57 -11.87
C ASP A 109 18.07 -18.63 -12.88
N LYS A 110 18.68 -18.59 -14.07
CA LYS A 110 18.41 -19.50 -15.20
C LYS A 110 18.38 -20.99 -14.80
N ARG A 111 19.10 -21.39 -13.75
CA ARG A 111 19.20 -22.79 -13.31
C ARG A 111 18.06 -23.25 -12.39
N LYS A 112 17.30 -22.34 -11.79
CA LYS A 112 16.24 -22.67 -10.82
C LYS A 112 14.88 -22.91 -11.47
N GLU A 113 14.53 -22.17 -12.51
CA GLU A 113 13.20 -22.28 -13.15
C GLU A 113 13.10 -23.29 -14.31
N MET A 114 14.20 -23.88 -14.77
CA MET A 114 14.13 -25.01 -15.72
C MET A 114 13.48 -26.29 -15.12
N ARG A 115 12.95 -26.26 -13.88
CA ARG A 115 12.48 -27.45 -13.17
C ARG A 115 10.96 -27.58 -13.01
N ASP A 116 10.17 -26.51 -13.11
CA ASP A 116 8.71 -26.63 -13.08
C ASP A 116 8.06 -25.44 -13.80
N SER A 117 7.44 -25.69 -14.96
CA SER A 117 6.84 -24.66 -15.82
C SER A 117 5.32 -24.61 -15.74
N THR A 118 4.70 -25.30 -14.78
CA THR A 118 3.23 -25.38 -14.63
C THR A 118 2.71 -24.54 -13.49
N GLU A 119 3.57 -24.12 -12.55
CA GLU A 119 3.19 -23.28 -11.43
C GLU A 119 3.46 -21.80 -11.75
N PRO A 120 2.61 -20.88 -11.25
CA PRO A 120 2.89 -19.46 -11.36
C PRO A 120 4.22 -19.08 -10.68
N PRO A 121 4.91 -18.05 -11.20
CA PRO A 121 6.00 -17.36 -10.53
C PRO A 121 5.85 -17.20 -9.01
N LYS A 122 6.85 -17.64 -8.24
CA LYS A 122 6.82 -17.62 -6.76
C LYS A 122 6.36 -16.27 -6.18
N TRP A 123 6.99 -15.17 -6.61
CA TRP A 123 6.71 -13.84 -6.05
C TRP A 123 5.33 -13.31 -6.45
N PHE A 124 4.85 -13.71 -7.63
CA PHE A 124 3.49 -13.40 -8.08
C PHE A 124 2.47 -14.12 -7.19
N SER A 125 2.66 -15.41 -6.94
CA SER A 125 1.79 -16.20 -6.06
C SER A 125 1.77 -15.65 -4.65
N MET A 126 2.94 -15.35 -4.08
CA MET A 126 3.02 -14.75 -2.74
C MET A 126 2.33 -13.37 -2.69
N LEU A 127 2.47 -12.52 -3.71
CA LEU A 127 1.78 -11.24 -3.74
C LEU A 127 0.26 -11.41 -3.81
N ASN A 128 -0.24 -12.30 -4.66
CA ASN A 128 -1.70 -12.52 -4.76
C ASN A 128 -2.25 -13.12 -3.46
N GLN A 129 -1.53 -14.05 -2.83
CA GLN A 129 -1.91 -14.54 -1.51
C GLN A 129 -2.01 -13.39 -0.50
N LEU A 130 -1.03 -12.48 -0.46
CA LEU A 130 -1.08 -11.32 0.44
C LEU A 130 -2.30 -10.41 0.19
N LYS A 131 -2.84 -10.34 -1.02
CA LYS A 131 -4.05 -9.54 -1.32
C LYS A 131 -5.32 -10.14 -0.71
N GLU A 132 -5.33 -11.45 -0.48
CA GLU A 132 -6.48 -12.19 0.07
C GLU A 132 -6.39 -12.37 1.59
N GLU A 133 -5.26 -12.02 2.19
CA GLU A 133 -4.97 -12.32 3.59
C GLU A 133 -5.71 -11.39 4.56
N TYR A 134 -6.00 -11.94 5.72
CA TYR A 134 -6.57 -11.15 6.81
C TYR A 134 -5.55 -10.12 7.28
N ILE A 135 -6.03 -8.92 7.61
CA ILE A 135 -5.14 -7.83 8.00
C ILE A 135 -4.20 -8.13 9.17
N TYR A 136 -4.61 -9.07 10.02
CA TYR A 136 -3.85 -9.47 11.20
C TYR A 136 -2.54 -10.17 10.80
N SER A 137 -2.58 -11.09 9.83
CA SER A 137 -1.40 -11.83 9.33
C SER A 137 -0.58 -11.02 8.33
N LEU A 138 -1.22 -10.07 7.63
CA LEU A 138 -0.63 -9.34 6.50
C LEU A 138 0.75 -8.73 6.81
N PHE A 139 0.89 -7.98 7.91
CA PHE A 139 2.14 -7.30 8.24
C PHE A 139 3.31 -8.27 8.47
N ASP A 140 3.04 -9.40 9.13
CA ASP A 140 4.04 -10.42 9.42
C ASP A 140 4.37 -11.26 8.17
N GLN A 141 3.40 -11.48 7.28
CA GLN A 141 3.66 -12.11 5.99
C GLN A 141 4.44 -11.20 5.03
N ILE A 142 4.20 -9.89 5.04
CA ILE A 142 5.03 -8.91 4.30
C ILE A 142 6.47 -8.93 4.84
N ALA A 143 6.65 -8.97 6.16
CA ALA A 143 7.99 -9.11 6.74
C ALA A 143 8.68 -10.41 6.32
N PHE A 144 7.94 -11.53 6.30
CA PHE A 144 8.43 -12.80 5.77
C PHE A 144 8.83 -12.70 4.29
N PHE A 145 8.00 -12.07 3.46
CA PHE A 145 8.30 -11.80 2.05
C PHE A 145 9.61 -11.03 1.93
N ILE A 146 9.78 -9.93 2.68
CA ILE A 146 10.98 -9.10 2.66
C ILE A 146 12.22 -9.91 3.05
N ASN A 147 12.13 -10.72 4.12
CA ASN A 147 13.23 -11.58 4.56
C ASN A 147 13.70 -12.52 3.45
N ASP A 148 12.76 -13.13 2.73
CA ASP A 148 13.08 -14.11 1.69
C ASP A 148 13.53 -13.45 0.37
N PHE A 149 12.87 -12.37 -0.07
CA PHE A 149 13.19 -11.66 -1.31
C PHE A 149 14.59 -11.04 -1.25
N TRP A 150 14.90 -10.30 -0.18
CA TRP A 150 16.22 -9.70 0.03
C TRP A 150 17.23 -10.65 0.69
N LYS A 151 16.86 -11.93 0.92
CA LYS A 151 17.72 -12.97 1.47
C LYS A 151 18.43 -12.54 2.76
N LEU A 152 17.69 -11.91 3.68
CA LEU A 152 18.24 -11.43 4.95
C LEU A 152 18.78 -12.59 5.81
N GLY A 153 18.24 -13.80 5.63
CA GLY A 153 18.73 -15.02 6.27
C GLY A 153 18.16 -15.24 7.68
N ILE A 154 17.11 -14.52 8.05
CA ILE A 154 16.39 -14.74 9.31
C ILE A 154 15.62 -16.06 9.16
N LYS A 155 15.74 -16.94 10.17
CA LYS A 155 15.01 -18.21 10.17
C LYS A 155 13.50 -17.92 10.17
N GLU A 156 12.74 -18.68 9.39
CA GLU A 156 11.30 -18.54 9.19
C GLU A 156 10.52 -18.19 10.47
N ARG A 157 10.69 -18.96 11.54
CA ARG A 157 10.01 -18.73 12.84
C ARG A 157 10.31 -17.39 13.53
N TYR A 158 11.30 -16.65 13.03
CA TYR A 158 11.73 -15.35 13.55
C TYR A 158 11.59 -14.23 12.52
N ALA A 159 11.09 -14.50 11.31
CA ALA A 159 10.96 -13.53 10.23
C ALA A 159 9.73 -12.61 10.41
N ASN A 160 9.64 -11.96 11.56
CA ASN A 160 8.62 -10.95 11.87
C ASN A 160 9.14 -9.54 11.56
N ALA A 161 8.22 -8.57 11.52
CA ALA A 161 8.53 -7.17 11.19
C ALA A 161 9.66 -6.58 12.05
N ALA A 162 9.66 -6.82 13.35
CA ALA A 162 10.67 -6.28 14.26
C ALA A 162 12.08 -6.74 13.90
N ASN A 163 12.26 -8.05 13.69
CA ASN A 163 13.56 -8.63 13.37
C ASN A 163 14.03 -8.24 11.96
N VAL A 164 13.11 -8.15 11.00
CA VAL A 164 13.40 -7.76 9.61
C VAL A 164 13.91 -6.32 9.55
N PHE A 165 13.21 -5.38 10.17
CA PHE A 165 13.58 -3.97 10.13
C PHE A 165 14.83 -3.64 10.95
N SER A 166 15.12 -4.41 12.00
CA SER A 166 16.37 -4.25 12.77
C SER A 166 17.58 -4.94 12.15
N HIS A 167 17.41 -5.69 11.05
CA HIS A 167 18.47 -6.49 10.48
C HIS A 167 19.57 -5.63 9.82
N ASP A 168 20.84 -5.96 10.04
CA ASP A 168 21.96 -5.18 9.50
C ASP A 168 21.97 -5.11 7.96
N ASN A 169 21.57 -6.19 7.31
CA ASN A 169 21.49 -6.28 5.85
C ASN A 169 20.18 -5.75 5.26
N TYR A 170 19.33 -5.10 6.05
CA TYR A 170 18.11 -4.49 5.52
C TYR A 170 18.46 -3.39 4.50
N PRO A 171 17.84 -3.33 3.31
CA PRO A 171 18.24 -2.43 2.22
C PRO A 171 17.76 -1.00 2.49
N LYS A 172 18.52 -0.25 3.28
CA LYS A 172 18.13 1.09 3.75
C LYS A 172 18.06 2.13 2.63
N GLU A 173 18.73 1.90 1.52
CA GLU A 173 18.70 2.74 0.33
C GLU A 173 17.43 2.56 -0.52
N ASN A 174 16.66 1.49 -0.29
CA ASN A 174 15.39 1.29 -0.96
C ASN A 174 14.32 2.18 -0.29
N VAL A 175 13.98 3.29 -0.94
CA VAL A 175 13.06 4.31 -0.39
C VAL A 175 11.66 3.76 -0.08
N ALA A 176 11.18 2.77 -0.84
CA ALA A 176 9.88 2.16 -0.59
C ALA A 176 9.91 1.24 0.63
N LEU A 177 11.01 0.49 0.84
CA LEU A 177 11.24 -0.23 2.09
C LEU A 177 11.34 0.72 3.29
N GLN A 178 11.97 1.88 3.13
CA GLN A 178 11.98 2.90 4.17
C GLN A 178 10.57 3.40 4.50
N ALA A 179 9.68 3.56 3.51
CA ALA A 179 8.29 3.92 3.77
C ALA A 179 7.57 2.86 4.62
N ILE A 180 7.76 1.56 4.32
CA ILE A 180 7.23 0.46 5.15
C ILE A 180 7.81 0.54 6.57
N PHE A 181 9.12 0.77 6.72
CA PHE A 181 9.76 0.91 8.02
C PHE A 181 9.18 2.06 8.84
N TRP A 182 8.98 3.24 8.24
CA TRP A 182 8.40 4.38 8.95
C TRP A 182 6.95 4.12 9.35
N SER A 183 6.15 3.51 8.48
CA SER A 183 4.79 3.06 8.83
C SER A 183 4.80 2.02 9.98
N TYR A 184 5.78 1.13 10.01
CA TYR A 184 6.00 0.24 11.16
C TYR A 184 6.33 1.02 12.43
N CYS A 185 7.19 2.04 12.36
CA CYS A 185 7.49 2.90 13.50
C CYS A 185 6.24 3.60 14.04
N GLU A 186 5.29 4.03 13.21
CA GLU A 186 4.03 4.65 13.69
C GLU A 186 3.21 3.72 14.60
N LEU A 187 3.30 2.41 14.39
CA LEU A 187 2.66 1.38 15.23
C LEU A 187 3.46 1.04 16.51
N ASN A 188 4.77 1.27 16.51
CA ASN A 188 5.70 0.66 17.48
C ASN A 188 6.53 1.66 18.29
N GLU A 189 6.91 2.78 17.69
CA GLU A 189 7.86 3.76 18.22
C GLU A 189 7.21 5.13 18.39
N ARG A 190 7.60 5.86 19.44
CA ARG A 190 7.13 7.23 19.65
C ARG A 190 7.92 8.19 18.75
N PHE A 191 7.23 9.16 18.16
CA PHE A 191 7.87 10.23 17.40
C PHE A 191 8.11 11.46 18.29
N GLY A 192 9.34 11.98 18.31
CA GLY A 192 9.71 13.12 19.15
C GLY A 192 9.42 12.90 20.64
N ASP A 193 8.77 13.89 21.27
CA ASP A 193 8.38 13.86 22.70
C ASP A 193 7.01 13.20 22.95
N ALA A 194 6.42 12.53 21.95
CA ALA A 194 5.12 11.89 22.12
C ALA A 194 5.15 10.81 23.22
N GLU A 195 4.09 10.75 24.03
CA GLU A 195 3.97 9.72 25.08
C GLU A 195 3.88 8.31 24.49
N ASN A 196 3.28 8.18 23.31
CA ASN A 196 3.03 6.92 22.62
C ASN A 196 3.21 7.08 21.09
N PRO A 197 3.49 5.98 20.35
CA PRO A 197 3.32 5.91 18.91
C PRO A 197 1.91 6.36 18.50
N SER A 198 1.79 7.07 17.38
CA SER A 198 0.51 7.60 16.86
C SER A 198 -0.54 6.50 16.69
N GLU A 199 -0.13 5.34 16.20
CA GLU A 199 -1.01 4.22 15.85
C GLU A 199 -0.96 3.07 16.87
N LYS A 200 -0.37 3.29 18.06
CA LYS A 200 -0.24 2.23 19.09
C LYS A 200 -1.58 1.61 19.47
N LYS A 201 -2.66 2.39 19.50
CA LYS A 201 -4.02 1.89 19.82
C LYS A 201 -4.42 0.76 18.88
N TRP A 202 -4.10 0.88 17.59
CA TRP A 202 -4.47 -0.09 16.56
C TRP A 202 -3.56 -1.31 16.55
N LYS A 203 -2.28 -1.15 16.88
CA LYS A 203 -1.41 -2.30 17.16
C LYS A 203 -1.96 -3.16 18.28
N VAL A 204 -2.41 -2.55 19.38
CA VAL A 204 -2.99 -3.31 20.50
C VAL A 204 -4.32 -3.94 20.09
N LEU A 205 -5.15 -3.23 19.33
CA LEU A 205 -6.39 -3.78 18.76
C LEU A 205 -6.12 -5.02 17.89
N ARG A 206 -5.17 -4.92 16.96
CA ARG A 206 -4.73 -6.02 16.09
C ARG A 206 -4.37 -7.25 16.91
N ASN A 207 -3.48 -7.09 17.89
CA ASN A 207 -3.04 -8.16 18.78
C ASN A 207 -4.19 -8.73 19.63
N ALA A 208 -5.13 -7.89 20.07
CA ALA A 208 -6.29 -8.33 20.83
C ALA A 208 -7.24 -9.20 19.98
N LEU A 209 -7.48 -8.81 18.73
CA LEU A 209 -8.34 -9.55 17.80
C LEU A 209 -7.70 -10.86 17.32
N GLU A 210 -6.36 -10.90 17.23
CA GLU A 210 -5.61 -12.08 16.78
C GLU A 210 -5.39 -13.13 17.87
N HIS A 211 -5.10 -12.68 19.10
CA HIS A 211 -4.55 -13.56 20.15
C HIS A 211 -5.29 -13.49 21.48
N LYS A 212 -6.37 -12.71 21.58
CA LYS A 212 -7.12 -12.46 22.82
C LYS A 212 -8.62 -12.48 22.56
N PHE A 213 -9.39 -12.16 23.60
CA PHE A 213 -10.84 -12.03 23.53
C PHE A 213 -11.25 -10.57 23.73
N ALA A 214 -12.22 -10.12 22.94
CA ALA A 214 -12.76 -8.76 23.00
C ALA A 214 -14.29 -8.79 23.20
N LYS A 215 -14.78 -7.82 23.98
CA LYS A 215 -16.20 -7.48 24.13
C LYS A 215 -16.46 -6.16 23.43
N PHE A 216 -17.49 -6.16 22.59
CA PHE A 216 -17.90 -5.02 21.80
C PHE A 216 -19.05 -4.30 22.47
N HIS A 217 -18.94 -2.98 22.61
CA HIS A 217 -19.95 -2.13 23.21
C HIS A 217 -20.59 -1.25 22.13
N GLU A 218 -21.92 -1.19 22.12
CA GLU A 218 -22.67 -0.31 21.22
C GLU A 218 -22.34 1.17 21.50
N TYR A 219 -22.14 1.52 22.78
CA TYR A 219 -21.82 2.88 23.22
C TYR A 219 -20.33 3.11 23.41
N SER A 220 -19.95 4.40 23.45
CA SER A 220 -18.57 4.82 23.71
C SER A 220 -18.01 4.18 24.98
N TYR A 221 -16.90 3.48 24.82
CA TYR A 221 -16.15 2.88 25.91
C TYR A 221 -14.85 3.66 26.11
N LYS A 222 -14.79 4.49 27.16
CA LYS A 222 -13.70 5.46 27.37
C LYS A 222 -12.46 4.90 28.07
N ALA A 223 -12.46 3.61 28.44
CA ALA A 223 -11.29 3.03 29.08
C ALA A 223 -10.20 2.73 28.03
N PRO A 224 -8.91 2.74 28.43
CA PRO A 224 -7.82 2.41 27.53
C PRO A 224 -7.98 0.97 27.03
N LEU A 225 -7.53 0.70 25.81
CA LEU A 225 -7.61 -0.61 25.19
C LEU A 225 -6.59 -1.56 25.85
N LYS A 226 -7.01 -2.20 26.93
CA LYS A 226 -6.25 -3.17 27.73
C LYS A 226 -7.17 -4.27 28.24
N THR A 227 -6.60 -5.40 28.63
CA THR A 227 -7.33 -6.46 29.31
C THR A 227 -7.91 -5.94 30.62
N ALA A 228 -9.24 -6.04 30.78
CA ALA A 228 -9.95 -5.72 32.01
C ALA A 228 -9.86 -6.89 33.01
N GLU A 229 -10.38 -6.69 34.23
CA GLU A 229 -10.36 -7.70 35.29
C GLU A 229 -11.11 -8.99 34.91
N ASP A 230 -12.07 -8.89 33.99
CA ASP A 230 -12.83 -10.03 33.48
C ASP A 230 -12.08 -10.83 32.39
N GLY A 231 -10.85 -10.44 32.05
CA GLY A 231 -10.01 -11.10 31.05
C GLY A 231 -10.26 -10.67 29.60
N PHE A 232 -11.18 -9.72 29.34
CA PHE A 232 -11.50 -9.26 27.99
C PHE A 232 -10.91 -7.88 27.69
N TYR A 233 -10.62 -7.64 26.42
CA TYR A 233 -10.50 -6.27 25.92
C TYR A 233 -11.90 -5.69 25.71
N HIS A 234 -12.07 -4.41 26.03
CA HIS A 234 -13.33 -3.71 25.80
C HIS A 234 -13.11 -2.62 24.77
N ILE A 235 -13.95 -2.60 23.74
CA ILE A 235 -13.89 -1.61 22.66
C ILE A 235 -15.31 -1.25 22.21
N SER A 236 -15.55 0.02 21.87
CA SER A 236 -16.82 0.39 21.24
C SER A 236 -16.86 -0.04 19.77
N GLU A 237 -18.05 -0.25 19.23
CA GLU A 237 -18.23 -0.58 17.81
C GLU A 237 -17.62 0.48 16.88
N ASP A 238 -17.77 1.78 17.23
CA ASP A 238 -17.17 2.90 16.49
C ASP A 238 -15.64 2.85 16.47
N ASP A 239 -15.02 2.57 17.62
CA ASP A 239 -13.55 2.45 17.71
C ASP A 239 -13.05 1.20 16.98
N LEU A 240 -13.82 0.10 17.01
CA LEU A 240 -13.51 -1.09 16.25
C LEU A 240 -13.53 -0.81 14.76
N LYS A 241 -14.59 -0.18 14.24
CA LYS A 241 -14.72 0.20 12.83
C LYS A 241 -13.55 1.09 12.40
N LYS A 242 -13.28 2.16 13.15
CA LYS A 242 -12.16 3.07 12.89
C LYS A 242 -10.82 2.33 12.87
N GLY A 243 -10.58 1.47 13.86
CA GLY A 243 -9.34 0.72 13.97
C GLY A 243 -9.16 -0.29 12.85
N VAL A 244 -10.22 -1.02 12.47
CA VAL A 244 -10.17 -2.00 11.37
C VAL A 244 -9.96 -1.29 10.03
N ILE A 245 -10.67 -0.19 9.76
CA ILE A 245 -10.47 0.62 8.55
C ILE A 245 -9.04 1.15 8.50
N ARG A 246 -8.53 1.73 9.59
CA ARG A 246 -7.15 2.23 9.63
C ARG A 246 -6.12 1.13 9.42
N LEU A 247 -6.36 -0.06 9.97
CA LEU A 247 -5.51 -1.22 9.72
C LEU A 247 -5.54 -1.63 8.24
N LEU A 248 -6.71 -1.60 7.57
CA LEU A 248 -6.90 -1.83 6.12
C LEU A 248 -6.11 -0.85 5.27
N GLU A 249 -6.19 0.44 5.58
CA GLU A 249 -5.40 1.48 4.92
C GLU A 249 -3.89 1.21 5.06
N LEU A 250 -3.40 0.95 6.28
CA LEU A 250 -1.99 0.63 6.52
C LEU A 250 -1.53 -0.63 5.79
N GLY A 251 -2.37 -1.67 5.77
CA GLY A 251 -2.09 -2.92 5.05
C GLY A 251 -1.97 -2.68 3.54
N ARG A 252 -2.90 -1.91 2.97
CA ARG A 252 -2.87 -1.49 1.57
C ARG A 252 -1.60 -0.69 1.25
N GLU A 253 -1.24 0.28 2.07
CA GLU A 253 -0.01 1.07 1.91
C GLU A 253 1.24 0.18 1.88
N TRP A 254 1.34 -0.79 2.81
CA TRP A 254 2.47 -1.73 2.86
C TRP A 254 2.56 -2.59 1.60
N LEU A 255 1.42 -3.04 1.05
CA LEU A 255 1.39 -3.78 -0.21
C LEU A 255 1.88 -2.93 -1.39
N ILE A 256 1.41 -1.69 -1.48
CA ILE A 256 1.86 -0.74 -2.51
C ILE A 256 3.38 -0.54 -2.42
N TYR A 257 3.89 -0.24 -1.23
CA TYR A 257 5.32 -0.03 -1.01
C TYR A 257 6.14 -1.30 -1.21
N LEU A 258 5.61 -2.49 -0.92
CA LEU A 258 6.29 -3.75 -1.19
C LEU A 258 6.50 -3.94 -2.69
N VAL A 259 5.47 -3.72 -3.50
CA VAL A 259 5.58 -3.83 -4.96
C VAL A 259 6.57 -2.81 -5.51
N TYR A 260 6.57 -1.58 -5.00
CA TYR A 260 7.56 -0.57 -5.39
C TYR A 260 8.98 -0.92 -4.93
N ALA A 261 9.13 -1.51 -3.75
CA ALA A 261 10.41 -1.94 -3.25
C ALA A 261 11.03 -3.02 -4.14
N ILE A 262 10.22 -4.00 -4.54
CA ILE A 262 10.61 -5.07 -5.48
C ILE A 262 11.06 -4.45 -6.80
N GLU A 263 10.23 -3.58 -7.39
CA GLU A 263 10.54 -2.88 -8.64
C GLU A 263 11.87 -2.09 -8.58
N ILE A 264 12.11 -1.35 -7.49
CA ILE A 264 13.36 -0.63 -7.26
C ILE A 264 14.56 -1.58 -7.22
N GLU A 265 14.42 -2.72 -6.55
CA GLU A 265 15.49 -3.70 -6.41
C GLU A 265 15.78 -4.44 -7.72
N GLU A 266 14.74 -4.84 -8.44
CA GLU A 266 14.86 -5.56 -9.70
C GLU A 266 15.55 -4.73 -10.79
N ARG A 267 15.31 -3.40 -10.79
CA ARG A 267 16.04 -2.46 -11.65
C ARG A 267 17.54 -2.46 -11.40
N LYS A 268 18.02 -2.68 -10.18
CA LYS A 268 19.46 -2.79 -9.87
C LYS A 268 20.07 -4.08 -10.44
N SER A 269 19.29 -5.15 -10.52
CA SER A 269 19.74 -6.52 -10.85
C SER A 269 19.84 -6.83 -12.35
N THR A 270 19.36 -5.93 -13.22
CA THR A 270 19.38 -6.06 -14.69
C THR A 270 20.79 -6.16 -15.31
N ASN A 271 21.86 -5.96 -14.54
CA ASN A 271 23.26 -5.95 -15.01
C ASN A 271 24.02 -7.28 -14.81
N SER A 272 23.35 -8.43 -14.66
CA SER A 272 24.02 -9.71 -14.38
C SER A 272 23.78 -10.79 -15.46
N ASP A 273 24.86 -11.37 -16.00
CA ASP A 273 24.83 -12.31 -17.15
C ASP A 273 24.05 -13.63 -16.89
N ASN A 274 23.87 -14.00 -15.62
CA ASN A 274 23.29 -15.27 -15.20
C ASN A 274 21.80 -15.23 -14.87
N VAL A 275 21.15 -14.09 -15.10
CA VAL A 275 19.76 -13.87 -14.68
C VAL A 275 18.92 -13.49 -15.90
N PHE A 276 17.64 -13.88 -15.93
CA PHE A 276 16.71 -13.49 -16.99
C PHE A 276 15.48 -12.81 -16.37
N CYS A 277 14.93 -11.83 -17.09
CA CYS A 277 13.77 -11.05 -16.69
C CYS A 277 12.49 -11.82 -17.06
N LEU A 278 11.69 -12.21 -16.08
CA LEU A 278 10.36 -12.74 -16.34
C LEU A 278 9.35 -11.61 -16.30
N THR A 279 8.69 -11.36 -17.43
CA THR A 279 7.57 -10.43 -17.49
C THR A 279 6.28 -11.17 -17.15
N ILE A 280 5.58 -10.68 -16.13
CA ILE A 280 4.26 -11.20 -15.75
C ILE A 280 3.21 -10.37 -16.50
N GLN A 281 2.35 -11.05 -17.26
CA GLN A 281 1.18 -10.40 -17.85
C GLN A 281 0.18 -10.08 -16.75
N ASP A 282 -0.46 -8.92 -16.82
CA ASP A 282 -1.58 -8.61 -15.95
C ASP A 282 -2.77 -9.49 -16.37
N PHE A 283 -3.32 -10.22 -15.41
CA PHE A 283 -4.48 -11.09 -15.61
C PHE A 283 -5.71 -10.41 -15.01
N GLY A 284 -6.89 -10.64 -15.58
CA GLY A 284 -8.15 -10.21 -14.97
C GLY A 284 -8.29 -10.78 -13.56
N ASP A 285 -8.97 -10.07 -12.67
CA ASP A 285 -9.13 -10.49 -11.27
C ASP A 285 -9.77 -11.88 -11.17
N GLU A 286 -10.61 -12.27 -12.13
CA GLU A 286 -11.23 -13.59 -12.22
C GLU A 286 -10.24 -14.76 -12.50
N TRP A 287 -9.00 -14.44 -12.90
CA TRP A 287 -7.93 -15.40 -13.19
C TRP A 287 -6.80 -15.39 -12.15
N LYS A 288 -6.86 -14.49 -11.17
CA LYS A 288 -5.91 -14.41 -10.06
C LYS A 288 -6.38 -15.34 -8.94
N VAL A 289 -6.19 -16.66 -9.10
CA VAL A 289 -6.44 -17.69 -8.07
C VAL A 289 -5.30 -18.70 -8.06
#